data_AF-A0A2G5TX00-F1
#
_entry.id   AF-A0A2G5TX00-F1
#
_cell.length_a   1.000
_cell.length_b   1.000
_cell.length_c   1.000
_cell.angle_alpha   90.00
_cell.angle_beta   90.00
_cell.angle_gamma   90.00
#
_symmetry.space_group_name_H-M   'P 1'
#
loop_
_entity.id
_entity.type
_entity.pdbx_description
1 polymer ?
#
loop_
_entity_poly.entity_id
_entity_poly.type
_entity_poly.pdbx_seq_one_letter_code
_entity_poly.pdbx_strand_id
1 'polypeptide(L)'
;MDTNTILKEWQKGTKLQNLEFLGINISKTLYLDRFSDEVSKGLNLKELVGNDGRPSTIKIGAEWTNTPQEEDFKSNLIRNDRMIGSMFYYYAGSDGQKNNIRFMFQVWRRQT
;
A
#
# COMPACT_ATOMS: atom_id res chain seq x y z
N MET A 1 -0.76 -4.96 -15.64
CA MET A 1 -0.43 -5.60 -14.35
C MET A 1 -1.20 -4.88 -13.26
N ASP A 2 -1.95 -5.60 -12.44
CA ASP A 2 -2.93 -5.01 -11.53
C ASP A 2 -2.42 -5.02 -10.07
N THR A 3 -2.66 -3.94 -9.32
CA THR A 3 -2.18 -3.77 -7.94
C THR A 3 -2.67 -4.89 -7.02
N ASN A 4 -3.93 -5.35 -7.18
CA ASN A 4 -4.47 -6.45 -6.38
C ASN A 4 -3.68 -7.75 -6.59
N THR A 5 -3.22 -8.00 -7.82
CA THR A 5 -2.41 -9.20 -8.13
C THR A 5 -1.05 -9.15 -7.43
N ILE A 6 -0.41 -7.99 -7.39
CA ILE A 6 0.87 -7.80 -6.67
C ILE A 6 0.68 -8.09 -5.18
N LEU A 7 -0.37 -7.54 -4.59
CA LEU A 7 -0.67 -7.71 -3.15
C LEU A 7 -0.98 -9.17 -2.81
N LYS A 8 -1.72 -9.88 -3.66
CA LYS A 8 -1.99 -11.32 -3.49
C LYS A 8 -0.71 -12.15 -3.53
N GLU A 9 0.18 -11.88 -4.48
CA GLU A 9 1.46 -12.59 -4.57
C GLU A 9 2.39 -12.26 -3.39
N TRP A 10 2.41 -11.01 -2.94
CA TRP A 10 3.12 -10.63 -1.71
C TRP A 10 2.55 -11.35 -0.49
N GLN A 11 1.21 -11.41 -0.33
CA GLN A 11 0.56 -12.07 0.80
C GLN A 11 0.83 -13.58 0.84
N LYS A 12 0.92 -14.24 -0.32
CA LYS A 12 1.32 -15.65 -0.40
C LYS A 12 2.79 -15.86 0.00
N GLY A 13 3.60 -14.81 0.01
CA GLY A 13 5.04 -14.89 0.21
C GLY A 13 5.77 -15.56 -0.95
N THR A 14 5.13 -15.74 -2.11
CA THR A 14 5.78 -16.34 -3.30
C THR A 14 6.68 -15.35 -4.01
N LYS A 15 6.35 -14.06 -3.94
CA LYS A 15 7.11 -12.96 -4.56
C LYS A 15 7.25 -11.80 -3.59
N LEU A 16 8.22 -10.94 -3.85
CA LEU A 16 8.41 -9.68 -3.10
C LEU A 16 8.64 -9.93 -1.59
N GLN A 17 9.31 -11.04 -1.25
CA GLN A 17 9.58 -11.42 0.14
C GLN A 17 10.38 -10.35 0.89
N ASN A 18 11.36 -9.75 0.21
CA ASN A 18 12.26 -8.71 0.72
C ASN A 18 11.79 -7.29 0.39
N LEU A 19 10.52 -7.12 -0.02
CA LEU A 19 9.99 -5.79 -0.29
C LEU A 19 9.89 -5.02 1.03
N GLU A 20 10.47 -3.82 1.05
CA GLU A 20 10.32 -2.86 2.17
C GLU A 20 9.30 -1.77 1.83
N PHE A 21 9.29 -1.33 0.58
CA PHE A 21 8.36 -0.30 0.10
C PHE A 21 8.06 -0.48 -1.39
N LEU A 22 6.82 -0.19 -1.78
CA LEU A 22 6.37 -0.14 -3.17
C LEU A 22 5.53 1.11 -3.40
N GLY A 23 5.92 1.92 -4.38
CA GLY A 23 5.13 3.05 -4.87
C GLY A 23 4.78 2.85 -6.34
N ILE A 24 3.51 3.04 -6.70
CA ILE A 24 3.01 2.89 -8.07
C ILE A 24 2.17 4.12 -8.43
N ASN A 25 2.47 4.73 -9.58
CA ASN A 25 1.59 5.73 -10.19
C ASN A 25 0.61 5.02 -11.12
N ILE A 26 -0.67 5.21 -10.88
CA ILE A 26 -1.75 4.51 -11.58
C ILE A 26 -2.60 5.56 -12.27
N SER A 27 -2.79 5.42 -13.59
CA SER A 27 -3.71 6.25 -14.35
C SER A 27 -4.93 5.41 -14.73
N LYS A 28 -6.10 5.70 -14.14
CA LYS A 28 -7.36 5.00 -14.37
C LYS A 28 -8.52 5.99 -14.50
N THR A 29 -9.57 5.62 -15.20
CA THR A 29 -10.82 6.40 -15.27
C THR A 29 -11.65 6.32 -13.99
N LEU A 30 -11.24 5.50 -13.02
CA LEU A 30 -11.94 5.29 -11.76
C LEU A 30 -11.63 6.38 -10.73
N TYR A 31 -12.60 6.66 -9.88
CA TYR A 31 -12.42 7.46 -8.67
C TYR A 31 -11.76 6.63 -7.56
N LEU A 32 -11.27 7.31 -6.51
CA LEU A 32 -10.52 6.69 -5.41
C LEU A 32 -11.29 5.60 -4.66
N ASP A 33 -12.59 5.78 -4.49
CA ASP A 33 -13.51 4.81 -3.87
C ASP A 33 -13.54 3.49 -4.65
N ARG A 34 -13.74 3.56 -5.97
CA ARG A 34 -13.76 2.41 -6.86
C ARG A 34 -12.40 1.74 -6.96
N PHE A 35 -11.33 2.54 -6.91
CA PHE A 35 -9.97 2.02 -6.83
C PHE A 35 -9.72 1.24 -5.54
N SER A 36 -10.22 1.71 -4.40
CA SER A 36 -10.17 0.99 -3.12
C SER A 36 -10.78 -0.40 -3.24
N ASP A 37 -11.98 -0.50 -3.82
CA ASP A 37 -12.70 -1.76 -3.97
C ASP A 37 -11.91 -2.74 -4.86
N GLU A 38 -11.35 -2.27 -5.97
CA GLU A 38 -10.54 -3.09 -6.86
C GLU A 38 -9.28 -3.62 -6.18
N VAL A 39 -8.55 -2.75 -5.48
CA VAL A 39 -7.32 -3.13 -4.77
C VAL A 39 -7.63 -4.14 -3.67
N SER A 40 -8.74 -3.96 -2.95
CA SER A 40 -9.12 -4.76 -1.79
C SER A 40 -9.75 -6.12 -2.16
N LYS A 41 -10.20 -6.28 -3.40
CA LYS A 41 -11.00 -7.45 -3.81
C LYS A 41 -10.29 -8.79 -3.57
N GLY A 42 -10.84 -9.57 -2.64
CA GLY A 42 -10.33 -10.90 -2.29
C GLY A 42 -8.99 -10.87 -1.56
N LEU A 43 -8.62 -9.75 -0.93
CA LEU A 43 -7.57 -9.68 0.08
C LEU A 43 -8.18 -9.84 1.47
N ASN A 44 -7.46 -10.51 2.37
CA ASN A 44 -7.83 -10.56 3.78
C ASN A 44 -7.24 -9.34 4.50
N LEU A 45 -7.90 -8.20 4.36
CA LEU A 45 -7.48 -6.93 4.95
C LEU A 45 -7.86 -6.85 6.42
N LYS A 46 -6.99 -6.21 7.20
CA LYS A 46 -7.30 -5.78 8.57
C LYS A 46 -7.38 -4.27 8.61
N GLU A 47 -8.37 -3.77 9.34
CA GLU A 47 -8.42 -2.35 9.69
C GLU A 47 -7.18 -1.95 10.47
N LEU A 48 -6.81 -0.69 10.30
CA LEU A 48 -5.72 -0.08 11.04
C LEU A 48 -6.23 0.33 12.42
N VAL A 49 -5.54 -0.11 13.47
CA VAL A 49 -5.79 0.37 14.83
C VAL A 49 -4.55 1.14 15.28
N GLY A 50 -4.60 2.46 15.13
CA GLY A 50 -3.48 3.35 15.43
C GLY A 50 -2.20 3.02 14.64
N ASN A 51 -1.05 3.30 15.24
CA ASN A 51 0.24 3.19 14.59
C ASN A 51 1.05 1.95 14.96
N ASP A 52 0.61 1.09 15.88
CA ASP A 52 1.12 -0.27 16.17
C ASP A 52 2.65 -0.55 16.07
N GLY A 53 3.52 0.45 16.24
CA GLY A 53 4.97 0.33 16.01
C GLY A 53 5.41 0.35 14.53
N ARG A 54 4.54 0.79 13.62
CA ARG A 54 4.87 1.04 12.21
C ARG A 54 5.87 2.19 12.12
N PRO A 55 6.93 2.06 11.30
CA PRO A 55 7.84 3.16 11.05
C PRO A 55 7.09 4.36 10.45
N SER A 56 7.15 5.50 11.12
CA SER A 56 6.57 6.77 10.63
C SER A 56 7.37 7.37 9.47
N THR A 57 8.62 6.94 9.30
CA THR A 57 9.54 7.44 8.28
C THR A 57 9.95 6.29 7.38
N ILE A 58 9.69 6.46 6.09
CA ILE A 58 9.98 5.48 5.03
C ILE A 58 11.11 6.04 4.17
N LYS A 59 12.20 5.28 4.05
CA LYS A 59 13.26 5.58 3.08
C LYS A 59 12.91 4.95 1.75
N ILE A 60 12.87 5.75 0.70
CA ILE A 60 12.58 5.34 -0.68
C ILE A 60 13.87 5.55 -1.48
N GLY A 61 14.68 4.50 -1.58
CA GLY A 61 16.03 4.60 -2.16
C GLY A 61 17.00 5.36 -1.26
N ALA A 62 18.09 5.90 -1.85
CA ALA A 62 19.16 6.55 -1.09
C ALA A 62 18.82 7.98 -0.62
N GLU A 63 17.94 8.68 -1.34
CA GLU A 63 17.77 10.14 -1.18
C GLU A 63 16.37 10.57 -0.76
N TRP A 64 15.35 9.72 -0.96
CA TRP A 64 13.98 10.13 -0.72
C TRP A 64 13.46 9.60 0.60
N THR A 65 12.87 10.48 1.41
CA THR A 65 12.20 10.12 2.65
C THR A 65 10.73 10.53 2.56
N ASN A 66 9.83 9.64 2.97
CA ASN A 66 8.40 9.92 3.07
C ASN A 66 7.96 9.72 4.52
N THR A 67 7.14 10.65 5.02
CA THR A 67 6.52 10.58 6.35
C THR A 67 5.01 10.65 6.17
N PRO A 68 4.35 9.53 5.82
CA PRO A 68 2.90 9.52 5.65
C PRO A 68 2.21 9.78 6.98
N GLN A 69 1.10 10.52 6.97
CA GLN A 69 0.30 10.70 8.18
C GLN A 69 -0.48 9.41 8.47
N GLU A 70 -0.78 9.15 9.74
CA GLU A 70 -1.49 7.91 10.13
C GLU A 70 -2.84 7.76 9.40
N GLU A 71 -3.52 8.88 9.15
CA GLU A 71 -4.81 9.01 8.47
C GLU A 71 -4.78 8.62 6.98
N ASP A 72 -3.58 8.64 6.38
CA ASP A 72 -3.40 8.27 4.98
C ASP A 72 -3.57 6.77 4.77
N PHE A 73 -3.25 5.98 5.81
CA PHE A 73 -3.30 4.53 5.74
C PHE A 73 -4.74 4.02 5.75
N LYS A 74 -5.02 3.09 4.84
CA LYS A 74 -6.37 2.56 4.61
C LYS A 74 -6.56 1.18 5.19
N SER A 75 -5.58 0.28 5.01
CA SER A 75 -5.67 -1.07 5.57
C SER A 75 -4.32 -1.75 5.68
N ASN A 76 -4.27 -2.80 6.51
CA ASN A 76 -3.14 -3.71 6.62
C ASN A 76 -3.40 -5.03 5.92
N LEU A 77 -2.35 -5.60 5.33
CA LEU A 77 -2.29 -6.94 4.80
C LEU A 77 -1.26 -7.74 5.59
N ILE A 78 -1.66 -8.87 6.16
CA ILE A 78 -0.75 -9.71 6.95
C ILE A 78 -0.30 -10.89 6.10
N ARG A 79 1.02 -11.07 6.02
CA ARG A 79 1.67 -12.24 5.42
C ARG A 79 1.92 -13.32 6.47
N ASN A 80 2.04 -14.57 6.04
CA ASN A 80 2.15 -15.74 6.93
C ASN A 80 3.35 -15.69 7.90
N ASP A 81 4.42 -14.97 7.54
CA ASP A 81 5.60 -14.74 8.38
C ASP A 81 5.45 -13.55 9.35
N ARG A 82 4.23 -13.06 9.53
CA ARG A 82 3.86 -11.90 10.36
C ARG A 82 4.41 -10.56 9.87
N MET A 83 4.90 -10.49 8.64
CA MET A 83 5.16 -9.21 7.98
C MET A 83 3.83 -8.51 7.71
N ILE A 84 3.81 -7.20 7.92
CA ILE A 84 2.65 -6.33 7.78
C ILE A 84 2.89 -5.42 6.59
N GLY A 85 1.94 -5.41 5.66
CA GLY A 85 1.89 -4.50 4.54
C GLY A 85 0.82 -3.44 4.77
N SER A 86 1.22 -2.22 5.09
CA SER A 86 0.29 -1.09 5.24
C SER A 86 0.09 -0.39 3.90
N MET A 87 -1.16 -0.30 3.46
CA MET A 87 -1.54 0.36 2.21
C MET A 87 -2.03 1.77 2.49
N PHE A 88 -1.62 2.69 1.63
CA PHE A 88 -2.16 4.05 1.56
C PHE A 88 -2.12 4.53 0.12
N TYR A 89 -3.06 5.38 -0.24
CA TYR A 89 -3.13 5.93 -1.58
C TYR A 89 -3.93 7.22 -1.57
N TYR A 90 -3.59 8.10 -2.50
CA TYR A 90 -4.24 9.39 -2.65
C TYR A 90 -4.33 9.79 -4.11
N TYR A 91 -5.24 10.72 -4.38
CA TYR A 91 -5.42 11.32 -5.68
C TYR A 91 -4.25 12.26 -5.98
N ALA A 92 -3.62 12.05 -7.13
CA ALA A 92 -2.44 12.78 -7.59
C ALA A 92 -2.75 13.71 -8.78
N GLY A 93 -4.03 14.05 -9.01
CA GLY A 93 -4.48 14.88 -10.12
C GLY A 93 -5.18 14.08 -11.22
N SER A 94 -5.59 14.76 -12.27
CA SER A 94 -6.26 14.17 -13.44
C SER A 94 -5.57 14.59 -14.72
N ASP A 95 -5.56 13.71 -15.70
CA ASP A 95 -5.17 14.00 -17.08
C ASP A 95 -6.35 13.65 -18.00
N GLY A 96 -7.06 14.70 -18.45
CA GLY A 96 -8.31 14.56 -19.20
C GLY A 96 -9.37 13.79 -18.41
N GLN A 97 -9.77 12.62 -18.92
CA GLN A 97 -10.76 11.75 -18.29
C GLN A 97 -10.15 10.72 -17.31
N LYS A 98 -8.83 10.72 -17.12
CA LYS A 98 -8.15 9.77 -16.23
C LYS A 98 -7.77 10.46 -14.93
N ASN A 99 -8.04 9.78 -13.84
CA ASN A 99 -7.52 10.11 -12.53
C ASN A 99 -6.16 9.44 -12.35
N ASN A 100 -5.21 10.21 -11.83
CA ASN A 100 -3.93 9.71 -11.39
C ASN A 100 -4.01 9.42 -9.90
N ILE A 101 -3.69 8.20 -9.53
CA ILE A 101 -3.70 7.72 -8.15
C ILE A 101 -2.29 7.27 -7.83
N ARG A 102 -1.78 7.73 -6.69
CA ARG A 102 -0.50 7.25 -6.18
C ARG A 102 -0.78 6.19 -5.12
N PHE A 103 -0.44 4.95 -5.44
CA PHE A 103 -0.55 3.83 -4.53
C PHE A 103 0.79 3.59 -3.82
N MET A 104 0.74 3.37 -2.52
CA MET A 104 1.91 3.09 -1.70
C MET A 104 1.64 1.90 -0.77
N PHE A 105 2.68 1.10 -0.59
CA PHE A 105 2.66 -0.10 0.23
C PHE A 105 3.95 -0.18 1.04
N GLN A 106 3.83 -0.01 2.35
CA GLN A 106 4.95 -0.09 3.28
C GLN A 106 4.94 -1.45 3.96
N VAL A 107 6.06 -2.15 3.91
CA VAL A 107 6.25 -3.44 4.58
C VAL A 107 7.06 -3.23 5.85
N TRP A 108 6.58 -3.79 6.95
CA TRP A 108 7.20 -3.67 8.26
C TRP A 108 6.82 -4.86 9.14
N ARG A 109 7.40 -4.92 10.33
CA ARG A 109 7.08 -5.91 11.35
C ARG A 109 6.93 -5.20 12.68
N ARG A 110 5.95 -5.60 13.48
CA ARG A 110 5.85 -5.12 14.87
C ARG A 110 7.13 -5.49 15.61
N GLN A 111 7.77 -4.48 16.19
CA GLN A 111 8.89 -4.69 17.12
C GLN A 111 8.29 -5.19 18.43
N THR A 112 8.78 -6.35 18.90
CA THR A 112 8.50 -6.91 20.23
C THR A 112 9.48 -6.38 21.24
#